data_AF-A0A955GWB5-F1
#
_entry.id   AF-A0A955GWB5-F1
#
_cell.length_a   1.000
_cell.length_b   1.000
_cell.length_c   1.000
_cell.angle_alpha   90.00
_cell.angle_beta   90.00
_cell.angle_gamma   90.00
#
_symmetry.space_group_name_H-M   'P 1'
#
loop_
_entity.id
_entity.type
_entity.pdbx_description
1 polymer ?
#
loop_
_entity_poly.entity_id
_entity_poly.type
_entity_poly.pdbx_seq_one_letter_code
_entity_poly.pdbx_strand_id
1 'polypeptide(L)' 'MFIILGDKSGTGMFVEMGAALSNNAKVYAIGEYNNLTVFHFHPHVTRLDTFEEVLSDLGI' A
#
# COMPACT_ATOMS: atom_id res chain seq x y z
N MET A 1 2.04 4.04 -9.76
CA MET A 1 1.72 4.29 -8.34
C MET A 1 0.42 3.58 -8.04
N PHE A 2 0.38 2.79 -6.96
CA PHE A 2 -0.83 2.10 -6.52
C PHE A 2 -1.09 2.44 -5.04
N ILE A 3 -2.36 2.68 -4.71
CA ILE A 3 -2.81 2.95 -3.34
C ILE A 3 -3.71 1.80 -2.94
N ILE A 4 -3.34 1.12 -1.87
CA ILE A 4 -4.10 0.03 -1.28
C ILE A 4 -4.77 0.56 -0.03
N LEU A 5 -6.10 0.62 -0.06
CA LEU A 5 -6.92 0.89 1.11
C LEU A 5 -7.25 -0.44 1.77
N GLY A 6 -6.84 -0.62 3.01
CA GLY A 6 -7.11 -1.87 3.72
C GLY A 6 -8.62 -2.06 3.97
N ASP A 7 -9.17 -3.18 3.51
CA ASP A 7 -10.55 -3.61 3.78
C ASP A 7 -10.56 -4.89 4.62
N LYS A 8 -11.55 -5.04 5.51
CA LYS A 8 -11.75 -6.23 6.36
C LYS A 8 -11.81 -7.53 5.55
N SER A 9 -12.17 -7.45 4.27
CA SER A 9 -12.35 -8.59 3.37
C SER A 9 -11.03 -9.12 2.75
N GLY A 10 -9.90 -8.43 2.95
CA GLY A 10 -8.51 -8.93 2.87
C GLY A 10 -7.98 -9.47 1.54
N THR A 11 -8.79 -10.00 0.63
CA THR A 11 -8.28 -10.83 -0.49
C THR A 11 -7.91 -9.99 -1.72
N GLY A 12 -8.71 -8.97 -2.06
CA GLY A 12 -8.48 -8.10 -3.22
C GLY A 12 -7.18 -7.31 -3.11
N MET A 13 -6.91 -6.77 -1.92
CA MET A 13 -5.70 -5.99 -1.63
C MET A 13 -4.38 -6.74 -1.90
N PHE A 14 -4.34 -8.06 -1.68
CA PHE A 14 -3.14 -8.86 -1.97
C PHE A 14 -2.95 -9.09 -3.46
N VAL A 15 -4.04 -9.25 -4.22
CA VAL A 15 -4.00 -9.39 -5.69
C VAL A 15 -3.53 -8.09 -6.33
N GLU A 16 -4.09 -6.96 -5.90
CA GLU A 16 -3.70 -5.63 -6.36
C GLU A 16 -2.24 -5.32 -6.02
N MET A 17 -1.79 -5.69 -4.83
CA MET A 17 -0.37 -5.58 -4.46
C MET A 17 0.51 -6.40 -5.40
N GLY A 18 0.18 -7.67 -5.65
CA GLY A 18 0.94 -8.53 -6.56
C GLY A 18 1.03 -7.95 -7.98
N ALA A 19 -0.06 -7.40 -8.50
CA ALA A 19 -0.10 -6.75 -9.81
C ALA A 19 0.72 -5.44 -9.85
N ALA A 20 0.71 -4.66 -8.77
CA ALA A 20 1.52 -3.45 -8.69
C ALA A 20 3.02 -3.77 -8.63
N LEU A 21 3.40 -4.78 -7.83
CA LEU A 21 4.78 -5.20 -7.66
C LEU A 21 5.37 -5.83 -8.92
N SER A 22 4.58 -6.61 -9.69
CA SER A 22 5.03 -7.15 -10.97
C SER A 22 5.35 -6.08 -12.02
N ASN A 23 4.79 -4.88 -11.85
CA ASN A 23 5.07 -3.71 -12.69
C ASN A 23 6.13 -2.76 -12.08
N ASN A 24 6.87 -3.18 -11.03
CA ASN A 24 7.81 -2.33 -10.28
C ASN A 24 7.18 -1.00 -9.80
N ALA A 25 5.88 -0.97 -9.55
CA ALA A 25 5.23 0.24 -9.06
C ALA A 25 5.55 0.47 -7.57
N LYS A 26 5.71 1.75 -7.20
CA LYS A 26 5.65 2.17 -5.79
C LYS A 26 4.22 1.95 -5.26
N VAL A 27 4.11 1.25 -4.13
CA VAL A 27 2.85 0.89 -3.49
C VAL A 27 2.73 1.65 -2.17
N TYR A 28 1.63 2.35 -1.97
CA TYR A 28 1.27 2.94 -0.69
C TYR A 28 0.16 2.10 -0.05
N ALA A 29 0.39 1.61 1.16
CA ALA A 29 -0.63 0.98 1.98
C ALA A 29 -1.14 1.99 3.01
N ILE A 30 -2.46 2.22 3.02
CA ILE A 30 -3.11 3.19 3.91
C ILE A 30 -4.13 2.48 4.80
N GLY A 31 -4.07 2.76 6.11
CA GLY A 31 -5.07 2.36 7.09
C GLY A 31 -4.61 1.33 8.13
N GLU A 32 -5.54 0.89 8.99
CA GLU A 32 -5.28 0.06 10.19
C GLU A 32 -4.62 -1.31 9.92
N TYR A 33 -4.56 -1.72 8.66
CA TYR A 33 -4.00 -3.01 8.22
C TYR A 33 -2.52 -2.93 7.80
N ASN A 34 -1.87 -1.79 8.07
CA ASN A 34 -0.41 -1.60 7.96
C ASN A 34 0.43 -2.59 8.79
N ASN A 35 -0.22 -3.35 9.68
CA ASN A 35 0.37 -4.40 10.50
C ASN A 35 0.34 -5.79 9.84
N LEU A 36 -0.30 -5.95 8.67
CA LEU A 36 -0.27 -7.22 7.95
C LEU A 36 1.13 -7.48 7.40
N THR A 37 1.63 -8.69 7.67
CA THR A 37 3.02 -9.11 7.46
C THR A 37 3.53 -8.84 6.04
N VAL A 38 2.67 -8.99 5.03
CA VAL A 38 3.07 -8.87 3.63
C VAL A 38 3.37 -7.42 3.21
N PHE A 39 2.70 -6.43 3.80
CA PHE A 39 2.98 -5.01 3.56
C PHE A 39 4.17 -4.52 4.37
N HIS A 40 4.53 -5.24 5.43
CA HIS A 40 5.56 -4.80 6.37
C HIS A 40 6.98 -5.01 5.84
N PHE A 41 7.22 -6.08 5.08
CA PHE A 41 8.57 -6.50 4.70
C PHE A 41 8.94 -6.27 3.24
N HIS A 42 8.00 -5.81 2.40
CA HIS A 42 8.30 -5.60 0.99
C HIS A 42 8.91 -4.21 0.75
N PRO A 43 10.12 -4.10 0.15
CA PRO A 43 10.86 -2.83 0.06
C PRO A 43 10.20 -1.75 -0.81
N HIS A 44 9.30 -2.16 -1.72
CA HIS A 44 8.52 -1.23 -2.56
C HIS A 44 7.19 -0.78 -1.95
N VAL A 45 6.89 -1.20 -0.71
CA VAL A 45 5.67 -0.82 0.01
C VAL A 45 6.00 0.25 1.04
N THR A 46 5.42 1.43 0.87
CA THR A 46 5.41 2.51 1.85
C THR A 46 4.10 2.45 2.63
N ARG A 47 4.18 2.44 3.96
CA ARG A 47 2.99 2.37 4.83
C ARG A 47 2.75 3.74 5.43
N LEU A 48 1.52 4.21 5.32
CA LEU A 48 1.09 5.52 5.76
C LEU A 48 -0.25 5.38 6.47
N ASP A 49 -0.56 6.28 7.40
CA ASP A 49 -1.81 6.18 8.16
C ASP A 49 -2.95 6.92 7.45
N THR A 50 -2.62 7.93 6.66
CA THR A 50 -3.58 8.82 6.00
C THR A 50 -3.28 9.00 4.50
N PHE A 51 -4.28 9.46 3.75
CA PHE A 51 -4.09 9.81 2.34
C PHE A 51 -3.27 11.09 2.18
N GLU A 52 -3.38 12.00 3.12
CA GLU A 52 -2.63 13.26 3.18
C GLU A 52 -1.12 13.03 3.24
N GLU A 53 -0.68 11.98 3.94
CA GLU A 53 0.73 11.56 3.96
C GLU A 53 1.23 11.12 2.58
N VAL A 54 0.36 10.52 1.74
CA VAL A 54 0.73 10.16 0.36
C VAL A 54 0.97 11.42 -0.46
N LEU A 55 0.08 12.41 -0.34
CA LEU A 55 0.21 13.67 -1.06
C LEU A 55 1.50 14.41 -0.66
N SER A 56 1.79 14.44 0.64
CA SER A 56 3.03 14.99 1.19
C SER A 56 4.28 14.30 0.63
N ASP A 57 4.30 12.95 0.56
CA ASP A 57 5.42 12.19 -0.02
C ASP A 57 5.59 12.43 -1.53
N LEU A 58 4.50 12.71 -2.24
CA LEU A 58 4.51 13.07 -3.66
C LEU A 58 4.86 14.56 -3.91
N GLY A 59 4.88 15.39 -2.87
CA GLY A 59 5.11 16.83 -2.96
C GLY A 59 3.99 17.58 -3.67
N ILE A 60 2.76 17.10 -3.58
CA ILE A 60 1.56 17.69 -4.20
C ILE A 60 0.65 18.29 -3.12
#